data_AF-A0AAV4REZ6-F1
#
_entry.id   AF-A0AAV4REZ6-F1
#
_cell.length_a   1.000
_cell.length_b   1.000
_cell.length_c   1.000
_cell.angle_alpha   90.00
_cell.angle_beta   90.00
_cell.angle_gamma   90.00
#
_symmetry.space_group_name_H-M   'P 1'
#
loop_
_entity.id
_entity.type
_entity.pdbx_description
1 polymer ?
#
loop_
_entity_poly.entity_id
_entity_poly.type
_entity_poly.pdbx_seq_one_letter_code
_entity_poly.pdbx_strand_id
1 'polypeptide(L)'
;MADSDSDRYSFNPYPETNNYDNSSKCDDSKLTSGPRVVTIYKTDTGFGFNVRGQVSEGGPLKSINGELYAPLQHVSAVLKDGAAEKAGIRKGDRILEVNGINVEGATHKQVVDLIKSGGDKLTLTIISVTAQEAERLEPSDDSSGYSYIDYSEKRSLPISIPDYNWLEKGDKYVIFNIYMAGRHLCSRRYREFANLNINLKKEFPDFNFPKLPGKWPFTLSDQQLDARRRGLEQYLEKRVIAENEIMQEFLTDMDDENGGGSPAVDLKILLPDHSTIIVNVRKQHYRGSLSGCD
;
A
#
# COMPACT_ATOMS: atom_id res chain seq x y z
N MET A 1 -3.27 28.27 81.61
CA MET A 1 -3.96 27.41 82.58
C MET A 1 -4.80 26.42 81.78
N ALA A 2 -4.66 25.14 82.12
CA ALA A 2 -5.26 23.90 81.60
C ALA A 2 -6.81 23.96 81.45
N ASP A 3 -7.56 23.03 80.83
CA ASP A 3 -7.33 21.64 80.41
C ASP A 3 -8.51 21.15 79.50
N SER A 4 -8.24 20.13 78.68
CA SER A 4 -8.99 18.88 78.39
C SER A 4 -10.38 18.76 77.70
N ASP A 5 -10.39 17.80 76.75
CA ASP A 5 -11.39 16.76 76.35
C ASP A 5 -12.65 17.12 75.52
N SER A 6 -12.73 16.67 74.24
CA SER A 6 -13.38 15.41 73.71
C SER A 6 -14.78 15.74 73.15
N ASP A 7 -15.38 15.20 72.07
CA ASP A 7 -15.22 13.94 71.35
C ASP A 7 -15.80 14.04 69.91
N ARG A 8 -15.33 13.16 69.02
CA ARG A 8 -15.82 12.93 67.65
C ARG A 8 -16.88 11.83 67.61
N TYR A 9 -17.85 11.98 66.70
CA TYR A 9 -18.63 10.85 66.16
C TYR A 9 -18.81 11.00 64.63
N SER A 10 -18.37 10.01 63.87
CA SER A 10 -19.24 9.43 62.83
C SER A 10 -18.85 8.01 62.47
N PHE A 11 -19.93 7.24 62.40
CA PHE A 11 -20.11 5.80 62.31
C PHE A 11 -19.47 5.11 61.09
N ASN A 12 -19.02 3.89 61.36
CA ASN A 12 -18.85 2.79 60.41
C ASN A 12 -19.85 1.68 60.80
N PRO A 13 -20.46 0.96 59.85
CA PRO A 13 -20.95 -0.40 60.14
C PRO A 13 -20.45 -1.45 59.12
N TYR A 14 -19.75 -2.46 59.64
CA TYR A 14 -19.13 -3.68 59.06
C TYR A 14 -20.13 -4.69 58.40
N PRO A 15 -19.79 -5.95 57.94
CA PRO A 15 -18.53 -6.73 57.88
C PRO A 15 -18.26 -7.56 56.57
N GLU A 16 -17.26 -8.44 56.67
CA GLU A 16 -16.40 -9.25 55.77
C GLU A 16 -16.98 -10.36 54.83
N THR A 17 -16.02 -10.95 54.07
CA THR A 17 -15.92 -12.28 53.39
C THR A 17 -16.17 -12.27 51.87
N ASN A 18 -15.39 -12.90 50.97
CA ASN A 18 -14.38 -13.97 51.02
C ASN A 18 -13.35 -13.85 49.87
N ASN A 19 -12.17 -14.42 50.11
CA ASN A 19 -11.14 -14.77 49.13
C ASN A 19 -11.68 -15.55 47.92
N TYR A 20 -11.24 -15.19 46.70
CA TYR A 20 -10.88 -16.15 45.66
C TYR A 20 -9.79 -15.59 44.73
N ASP A 21 -8.69 -16.33 44.71
CA ASP A 21 -7.68 -16.53 43.68
C ASP A 21 -6.74 -15.43 43.17
N ASN A 22 -5.47 -15.70 43.48
CA ASN A 22 -4.27 -15.28 42.78
C ASN A 22 -4.34 -15.68 41.30
N SER A 23 -4.25 -14.68 40.43
CA SER A 23 -3.74 -14.83 39.07
C SER A 23 -2.98 -13.56 38.71
N SER A 24 -1.68 -13.59 38.99
CA SER A 24 -0.61 -13.00 38.17
C SER A 24 -0.93 -11.69 37.44
N LYS A 25 -0.96 -10.58 38.19
CA LYS A 25 -0.68 -9.27 37.59
C LYS A 25 0.81 -9.22 37.28
N CYS A 26 1.16 -9.55 36.04
CA CYS A 26 2.50 -9.29 35.51
C CYS A 26 2.73 -7.77 35.56
N ASP A 27 3.82 -7.41 36.22
CA ASP A 27 4.28 -6.07 36.51
C ASP A 27 4.54 -5.27 35.22
N ASP A 28 3.68 -4.29 34.91
CA ASP A 28 3.83 -3.34 33.80
C ASP A 28 4.83 -2.20 34.13
N SER A 29 5.58 -2.31 35.23
CA SER A 29 6.52 -1.27 35.66
C SER A 29 7.95 -1.54 35.16
N LYS A 30 8.21 -1.11 33.91
CA LYS A 30 9.44 -0.46 33.41
C LYS A 30 9.50 -0.56 31.88
N LEU A 31 8.63 0.17 31.18
CA LEU A 31 9.02 0.61 29.83
C LEU A 31 10.21 1.57 30.03
N THR A 32 11.39 1.18 29.55
CA THR A 32 12.50 2.12 29.40
C THR A 32 12.04 3.18 28.41
N SER A 33 11.67 4.36 28.91
CA SER A 33 10.94 5.39 28.15
C SER A 33 11.74 6.03 27.01
N GLY A 34 12.98 5.60 26.77
CA GLY A 34 13.86 6.14 25.75
C GLY A 34 14.40 5.05 24.80
N PRO A 35 15.09 5.46 23.72
CA PRO A 35 15.73 4.55 22.79
C PRO A 35 16.69 3.60 23.53
N ARG A 36 16.63 2.30 23.23
CA ARG A 36 17.56 1.29 23.74
C ARG A 36 18.28 0.58 22.60
N VAL A 37 19.53 0.21 22.84
CA VAL A 37 20.34 -0.52 21.87
C VAL A 37 20.24 -2.01 22.14
N VAL A 38 19.99 -2.80 21.10
CA VAL A 38 20.06 -4.26 21.14
C VAL A 38 21.05 -4.76 20.10
N THR A 39 21.66 -5.92 20.36
CA THR A 39 22.50 -6.62 19.39
C THR A 39 21.98 -8.03 19.18
N ILE A 40 21.77 -8.39 17.92
CA ILE A 40 21.21 -9.66 17.49
C ILE A 40 22.26 -10.36 16.63
N TYR A 41 22.55 -11.61 16.94
CA TYR A 41 23.39 -12.46 16.10
C TYR A 41 22.49 -13.35 15.24
N LYS A 42 22.78 -13.39 13.96
CA LYS A 42 22.02 -14.15 12.97
C LYS A 42 22.12 -15.63 13.28
N THR A 43 20.99 -16.32 13.25
CA THR A 43 20.91 -17.78 13.33
C THR A 43 20.63 -18.37 11.95
N ASP A 44 20.51 -19.69 11.87
CA ASP A 44 20.00 -20.43 10.72
C ASP A 44 18.66 -19.88 10.20
N THR A 45 17.78 -19.42 11.09
CA THR A 45 16.50 -18.77 10.77
C THR A 45 16.62 -17.26 10.50
N GLY A 46 17.82 -16.71 10.35
CA GLY A 46 18.06 -15.27 10.21
C GLY A 46 18.05 -14.53 11.56
N PHE A 47 17.62 -13.27 11.57
CA PHE A 47 17.54 -12.49 12.82
C PHE A 47 16.24 -12.74 13.62
N GLY A 48 15.25 -13.44 13.06
CA GLY A 48 14.05 -13.87 13.79
C GLY A 48 13.02 -12.77 14.05
N PHE A 49 12.92 -11.75 13.19
CA PHE A 49 11.87 -10.73 13.26
C PHE A 49 11.50 -10.20 11.87
N ASN A 50 10.30 -9.61 11.77
CA ASN A 50 9.81 -8.96 10.55
C ASN A 50 9.74 -7.45 10.77
N VAL A 51 10.05 -6.69 9.72
CA VAL A 51 9.99 -5.22 9.70
C VAL A 51 8.83 -4.77 8.82
N ARG A 52 8.07 -3.77 9.28
CA ARG A 52 7.01 -3.11 8.53
C ARG A 52 7.11 -1.60 8.74
N GLY A 53 6.53 -0.83 7.83
CA GLY A 53 6.42 0.61 7.98
C GLY A 53 6.21 1.28 6.64
N GLN A 54 6.64 2.53 6.52
CA GLN A 54 6.35 3.33 5.35
C GLN A 54 7.18 2.95 4.13
N VAL A 55 6.57 3.18 2.95
CA VAL A 55 7.17 2.89 1.64
C VAL A 55 7.78 4.15 1.00
N SER A 56 7.31 5.34 1.38
CA SER A 56 7.84 6.63 0.93
C SER A 56 8.88 7.17 1.89
N GLU A 57 9.86 7.89 1.36
CA GLU A 57 10.83 8.63 2.15
C GLU A 57 10.20 9.89 2.76
N GLY A 58 10.60 10.23 3.98
CA GLY A 58 10.06 11.36 4.74
C GLY A 58 8.63 11.11 5.23
N GLY A 59 7.92 12.18 5.56
CA GLY A 59 6.54 12.15 6.06
C GLY A 59 6.34 13.06 7.27
N PRO A 60 5.08 13.26 7.71
CA PRO A 60 4.80 14.07 8.89
C PRO A 60 5.40 13.43 10.14
N LEU A 61 5.83 14.27 11.08
CA LEU A 61 6.34 13.82 12.38
C LEU A 61 5.25 13.05 13.14
N LYS A 62 5.65 12.00 13.86
CA LYS A 62 4.79 11.17 14.69
C LYS A 62 5.28 11.23 16.13
N SER A 63 4.33 11.39 17.06
CA SER A 63 4.63 11.30 18.49
C SER A 63 4.79 9.83 18.88
N ILE A 64 5.92 9.50 19.51
CA ILE A 64 6.24 8.19 20.08
C ILE A 64 6.75 8.47 21.49
N ASN A 65 6.06 7.95 22.51
CA ASN A 65 6.36 8.22 23.92
C ASN A 65 6.47 9.72 24.27
N GLY A 66 5.72 10.59 23.57
CA GLY A 66 5.69 12.03 23.82
C GLY A 66 6.75 12.84 23.07
N GLU A 67 7.62 12.20 22.29
CA GLU A 67 8.63 12.86 21.47
C GLU A 67 8.34 12.68 19.98
N LEU A 68 8.65 13.71 19.19
CA LEU A 68 8.35 13.74 17.75
C LEU A 68 9.51 13.15 16.96
N TYR A 69 9.22 12.11 16.19
CA TYR A 69 10.15 11.47 15.27
C TYR A 69 9.64 11.58 13.85
N ALA A 70 10.55 11.63 12.87
CA ALA A 70 10.15 11.32 11.50
C ALA A 70 9.68 9.85 11.42
N PRO A 71 8.86 9.46 10.43
CA PRO A 71 8.23 8.15 10.50
C PRO A 71 9.28 7.02 10.50
N LEU A 72 9.13 6.11 11.46
CA LEU A 72 10.02 4.98 11.69
C LEU A 72 9.41 3.67 11.16
N GLN A 73 10.29 2.75 10.77
CA GLN A 73 9.93 1.35 10.60
C GLN A 73 9.72 0.70 11.97
N HIS A 74 8.95 -0.39 12.03
CA HIS A 74 8.65 -1.10 13.27
C HIS A 74 8.70 -2.60 13.09
N VAL A 75 8.86 -3.30 14.20
CA VAL A 75 8.85 -4.75 14.26
C VAL A 75 7.40 -5.24 14.23
N SER A 76 7.00 -5.93 13.16
CA SER A 76 5.62 -6.43 13.01
C SER A 76 5.43 -7.82 13.61
N ALA A 77 6.48 -8.64 13.63
CA ALA A 77 6.46 -9.97 14.21
C ALA A 77 7.83 -10.34 14.74
N VAL A 78 7.86 -11.17 15.78
CA VAL A 78 9.08 -11.74 16.36
C VAL A 78 8.89 -13.25 16.40
N LEU A 79 9.89 -13.99 15.94
CA LEU A 79 9.90 -15.45 15.99
C LEU A 79 10.08 -15.88 17.45
N LYS A 80 9.14 -16.69 17.95
CA LYS A 80 9.23 -17.29 19.28
C LYS A 80 10.50 -18.15 19.40
N ASP A 81 11.20 -18.00 20.51
CA ASP A 81 12.51 -18.57 20.83
C ASP A 81 13.63 -18.19 19.83
N GLY A 82 13.37 -17.20 18.97
CA GLY A 82 14.27 -16.70 17.94
C GLY A 82 15.34 -15.74 18.46
N ALA A 83 16.30 -15.40 17.59
CA ALA A 83 17.43 -14.53 17.94
C ALA A 83 16.98 -13.14 18.43
N ALA A 84 16.02 -12.53 17.74
CA ALA A 84 15.47 -11.23 18.12
C ALA A 84 14.75 -11.25 19.48
N GLU A 85 13.93 -12.28 19.76
CA GLU A 85 13.25 -12.40 21.04
C GLU A 85 14.25 -12.52 22.20
N LYS A 86 15.28 -13.36 22.03
CA LYS A 86 16.39 -13.53 22.99
C LYS A 86 17.18 -12.23 23.20
N ALA A 87 17.27 -11.38 22.17
CA ALA A 87 17.89 -10.06 22.26
C ALA A 87 16.98 -8.98 22.86
N GLY A 88 15.72 -9.32 23.22
CA GLY A 88 14.77 -8.40 23.82
C GLY A 88 14.01 -7.52 22.84
N ILE A 89 13.98 -7.88 21.55
CA ILE A 89 13.08 -7.26 20.58
C ILE A 89 11.65 -7.75 20.81
N ARG A 90 10.70 -6.83 20.74
CA ARG A 90 9.27 -7.09 20.88
C ARG A 90 8.51 -6.54 19.67
N LYS A 91 7.35 -7.13 19.41
CA LYS A 91 6.39 -6.58 18.45
C LYS A 91 6.06 -5.14 18.81
N GLY A 92 6.01 -4.27 17.81
CA GLY A 92 5.75 -2.84 17.96
C GLY A 92 6.99 -1.96 18.14
N ASP A 93 8.15 -2.53 18.51
CA ASP A 93 9.39 -1.77 18.67
C ASP A 93 9.71 -0.97 17.40
N ARG A 94 10.04 0.32 17.57
CA ARG A 94 10.36 1.26 16.48
C ARG A 94 11.85 1.26 16.23
N ILE A 95 12.27 1.15 14.98
CA ILE A 95 13.68 1.12 14.60
C ILE A 95 14.13 2.55 14.33
N LEU A 96 14.95 3.11 15.23
CA LEU A 96 15.52 4.45 15.11
C LEU A 96 16.87 4.42 14.36
N GLU A 97 17.69 3.39 14.62
CA GLU A 97 18.98 3.22 13.95
C GLU A 97 19.24 1.75 13.59
N VAL A 98 19.96 1.55 12.48
CA VAL A 98 20.47 0.25 12.04
C VAL A 98 21.99 0.33 11.92
N ASN A 99 22.70 -0.46 12.70
CA ASN A 99 24.17 -0.48 12.74
C ASN A 99 24.80 0.92 12.91
N GLY A 100 24.16 1.78 13.72
CA GLY A 100 24.60 3.15 13.99
C GLY A 100 24.20 4.18 12.93
N ILE A 101 23.42 3.79 11.92
CA ILE A 101 22.86 4.71 10.92
C ILE A 101 21.42 5.04 11.31
N ASN A 102 21.12 6.32 11.54
CA ASN A 102 19.75 6.80 11.78
C ASN A 102 18.88 6.56 10.53
N VAL A 103 17.69 6.01 10.76
CA VAL A 103 16.74 5.63 9.70
C VAL A 103 15.40 6.37 9.80
N GLU A 104 15.39 7.54 10.44
CA GLU A 104 14.23 8.42 10.46
C GLU A 104 13.79 8.82 9.07
N GLY A 105 12.51 8.61 8.76
CA GLY A 105 11.97 8.91 7.44
C GLY A 105 12.43 7.95 6.34
N ALA A 106 13.27 6.95 6.65
CA ALA A 106 13.72 5.98 5.66
C ALA A 106 12.57 5.06 5.22
N THR A 107 12.65 4.65 3.96
CA THR A 107 11.75 3.65 3.37
C THR A 107 12.04 2.26 3.96
N HIS A 108 11.04 1.38 3.91
CA HIS A 108 11.21 -0.03 4.26
C HIS A 108 12.42 -0.67 3.56
N LYS A 109 12.57 -0.39 2.25
CA LYS A 109 13.68 -0.93 1.45
C LYS A 109 15.04 -0.50 1.99
N GLN A 110 15.23 0.80 2.25
CA GLN A 110 16.50 1.31 2.80
C GLN A 110 16.85 0.64 4.14
N VAL A 111 15.87 0.49 5.03
CA VAL A 111 16.09 -0.17 6.33
C VAL A 111 16.46 -1.65 6.16
N VAL A 112 15.77 -2.37 5.28
CA VAL A 112 16.08 -3.78 4.99
C VAL A 112 17.46 -3.94 4.35
N ASP A 113 17.84 -3.05 3.43
CA ASP A 113 19.15 -3.07 2.78
C ASP A 113 20.27 -2.86 3.82
N LEU A 114 20.09 -1.92 4.76
CA LEU A 114 21.02 -1.71 5.87
C LEU A 114 21.15 -2.95 6.76
N ILE A 115 20.03 -3.59 7.13
CA ILE A 115 20.04 -4.82 7.92
C ILE A 115 20.81 -5.93 7.20
N LYS A 116 20.55 -6.13 5.91
CA LYS A 116 21.18 -7.18 5.08
C LYS A 116 22.67 -6.93 4.88
N SER A 117 23.10 -5.67 4.74
CA SER A 117 24.51 -5.31 4.57
C SER A 117 25.38 -5.58 5.80
N GLY A 118 24.77 -5.69 7.00
CA GLY A 118 25.48 -5.87 8.27
C GLY A 118 26.06 -7.27 8.53
N GLY A 119 25.79 -8.24 7.65
CA GLY A 119 26.26 -9.62 7.80
C GLY A 119 25.52 -10.37 8.92
N ASP A 120 26.27 -11.00 9.83
CA ASP A 120 25.72 -11.88 10.87
C ASP A 120 25.51 -11.20 12.23
N LYS A 121 25.91 -9.93 12.38
CA LYS A 121 25.69 -9.13 13.58
C LYS A 121 24.87 -7.90 13.24
N LEU A 122 23.74 -7.72 13.92
CA LEU A 122 22.86 -6.58 13.75
C LEU A 122 22.74 -5.82 15.06
N THR A 123 23.09 -4.53 15.05
CA THR A 123 22.84 -3.63 16.17
C THR A 123 21.69 -2.70 15.80
N LEU A 124 20.64 -2.66 16.63
CA LEU A 124 19.49 -1.77 16.44
C LEU A 124 19.36 -0.83 17.63
N THR A 125 19.12 0.45 17.35
CA THR A 125 18.59 1.39 18.35
C THR A 125 17.08 1.42 18.16
N ILE A 126 16.33 1.02 19.20
CA ILE A 126 14.89 0.86 19.14
C ILE A 126 14.14 1.63 20.23
N ILE A 127 12.92 2.07 19.94
CA ILE A 127 12.01 2.67 20.90
C ILE A 127 10.86 1.69 21.14
N SER A 128 10.73 1.22 22.38
CA SER A 128 9.59 0.38 22.75
C SER A 128 8.32 1.20 22.93
N VAL A 129 7.22 0.60 22.48
CA VAL A 129 5.87 1.13 22.63
C VAL A 129 5.06 0.20 23.52
N THR A 130 3.93 0.68 24.02
CA THR A 130 3.00 -0.15 24.80
C THR A 130 2.38 -1.25 23.95
N ALA A 131 1.89 -2.33 24.57
CA ALA A 131 1.19 -3.40 23.85
C ALA A 131 -0.02 -2.86 23.06
N GLN A 132 -0.77 -1.91 23.65
CA GLN A 132 -1.90 -1.27 22.99
C GLN A 132 -1.48 -0.47 21.75
N GLU A 133 -0.35 0.23 21.80
CA GLU A 133 0.19 0.90 20.62
C GLU A 133 0.71 -0.10 19.58
N ALA A 134 1.29 -1.22 20.01
CA ALA A 134 1.72 -2.28 19.10
C ALA A 134 0.55 -2.91 18.34
N GLU A 135 -0.60 -3.11 19.00
CA GLU A 135 -1.84 -3.62 18.38
C GLU A 135 -2.43 -2.64 17.36
N ARG A 136 -2.41 -1.33 17.64
CA ARG A 136 -2.86 -0.29 16.69
C ARG A 136 -2.03 -0.22 15.41
N LEU A 137 -0.87 -0.87 15.37
CA LEU A 137 -0.02 -0.94 14.17
C LEU A 137 -0.35 -2.12 13.26
N GLU A 138 -1.18 -3.05 13.73
CA GLU A 138 -1.70 -4.09 12.86
C GLU A 138 -2.67 -3.44 11.85
N PRO A 139 -2.51 -3.71 10.55
CA PRO A 139 -3.64 -3.53 9.66
C PRO A 139 -4.76 -4.44 10.17
N SER A 140 -5.96 -3.89 10.33
CA SER A 140 -7.16 -4.64 10.72
C SER A 140 -7.31 -5.87 9.82
N ASP A 141 -7.09 -7.04 10.41
CA ASP A 141 -7.10 -8.34 9.76
C ASP A 141 -8.56 -8.77 9.60
N ASP A 142 -9.21 -8.25 8.56
CA ASP A 142 -10.50 -8.74 8.09
C ASP A 142 -10.38 -9.06 6.58
N SER A 143 -9.57 -10.06 6.26
CA SER A 143 -9.89 -11.11 5.27
C SER A 143 -8.75 -12.14 5.23
N SER A 144 -9.12 -13.37 5.57
CA SER A 144 -8.30 -14.55 5.83
C SER A 144 -7.22 -14.91 4.80
N GLY A 145 -6.02 -15.22 5.31
CA GLY A 145 -5.23 -16.37 4.87
C GLY A 145 -4.54 -16.28 3.51
N TYR A 146 -3.56 -15.40 3.35
CA TYR A 146 -2.51 -15.58 2.34
C TYR A 146 -1.15 -15.21 2.91
N SER A 147 -0.17 -16.12 2.73
CA SER A 147 1.25 -15.85 2.93
C SER A 147 1.59 -14.48 2.36
N TYR A 148 2.08 -13.58 3.21
CA TYR A 148 2.37 -12.20 2.86
C TYR A 148 3.45 -12.16 1.79
N ILE A 149 3.01 -12.06 0.54
CA ILE A 149 3.86 -12.02 -0.65
C ILE A 149 4.67 -10.73 -0.63
N ASP A 150 5.98 -10.88 -0.74
CA ASP A 150 6.90 -9.80 -1.06
C ASP A 150 6.54 -9.18 -2.42
N TYR A 151 5.95 -7.98 -2.39
CA TYR A 151 5.61 -7.22 -3.59
C TYR A 151 6.79 -6.42 -4.16
N SER A 152 7.96 -6.46 -3.51
CA SER A 152 9.20 -5.88 -4.05
C SER A 152 9.77 -6.72 -5.21
N GLU A 153 9.42 -8.01 -5.27
CA GLU A 153 9.99 -8.96 -6.24
C GLU A 153 9.00 -9.45 -7.32
N LYS A 154 7.73 -9.00 -7.30
CA LYS A 154 6.76 -9.36 -8.35
C LYS A 154 6.58 -8.23 -9.34
N ARG A 155 7.04 -8.50 -10.58
CA ARG A 155 6.86 -7.74 -11.83
C ARG A 155 5.69 -6.77 -11.74
N SER A 156 5.95 -5.47 -11.95
CA SER A 156 4.91 -4.50 -12.29
C SER A 156 3.99 -5.12 -13.33
N LEU A 157 2.70 -4.79 -13.29
CA LEU A 157 1.84 -5.15 -14.42
C LEU A 157 2.53 -4.61 -15.67
N PRO A 158 2.62 -5.39 -16.76
CA PRO A 158 3.20 -4.90 -18.01
C PRO A 158 2.20 -3.94 -18.69
N ILE A 159 1.61 -3.03 -17.92
CA ILE A 159 0.73 -1.97 -18.37
C ILE A 159 1.62 -0.85 -18.90
N SER A 160 1.28 -0.36 -20.07
CA SER A 160 1.94 0.78 -20.69
C SER A 160 0.92 1.69 -21.33
N ILE A 161 1.21 2.99 -21.35
CA ILE A 161 0.48 3.99 -22.11
C ILE A 161 1.48 4.56 -23.13
N PRO A 162 1.75 3.87 -24.24
CA PRO A 162 2.84 4.24 -25.15
C PRO A 162 2.55 5.53 -25.91
N ASP A 163 1.28 5.86 -26.15
CA ASP A 163 0.86 6.98 -26.98
C ASP A 163 -0.45 7.64 -26.50
N TYR A 164 -0.78 8.76 -27.13
CA TYR A 164 -2.04 9.49 -26.94
C TYR A 164 -2.54 10.03 -28.28
N ASN A 165 -3.85 10.02 -28.46
CA ASN A 165 -4.49 10.47 -29.70
C ASN A 165 -5.48 11.60 -29.44
N TRP A 166 -5.68 12.45 -30.43
CA TRP A 166 -6.76 13.44 -30.43
C TRP A 166 -8.02 12.79 -31.00
N LEU A 167 -9.13 12.89 -30.28
CA LEU A 167 -10.43 12.41 -30.72
C LEU A 167 -11.38 13.59 -30.89
N GLU A 168 -12.08 13.63 -32.03
CA GLU A 168 -13.11 14.61 -32.36
C GLU A 168 -14.48 13.90 -32.38
N LYS A 169 -15.11 13.78 -31.21
CA LYS A 169 -16.52 13.40 -31.04
C LYS A 169 -17.25 14.56 -30.36
N GLY A 170 -17.44 15.66 -31.11
CA GLY A 170 -17.97 16.93 -30.59
C GLY A 170 -16.83 17.91 -30.25
N ASP A 171 -16.41 17.95 -28.98
CA ASP A 171 -15.24 18.72 -28.57
C ASP A 171 -13.95 17.94 -28.83
N LYS A 172 -12.86 18.64 -29.19
CA LYS A 172 -11.54 18.01 -29.36
C LYS A 172 -10.93 17.69 -27.99
N TYR A 173 -10.65 16.41 -27.74
CA TYR A 173 -9.98 15.98 -26.51
C TYR A 173 -8.92 14.91 -26.75
N VAL A 174 -8.00 14.77 -25.79
CA VAL A 174 -6.94 13.76 -25.81
C VAL A 174 -7.41 12.49 -25.10
N ILE A 175 -7.17 11.35 -25.74
CA ILE A 175 -7.31 10.00 -25.19
C ILE A 175 -5.94 9.34 -25.07
N PHE A 176 -5.76 8.54 -24.02
CA PHE A 176 -4.56 7.79 -23.73
C PHE A 176 -4.86 6.31 -23.97
N ASN A 177 -4.06 5.65 -24.81
CA ASN A 177 -4.29 4.25 -25.13
C ASN A 177 -3.54 3.38 -24.12
N ILE A 178 -4.26 2.48 -23.46
CA ILE A 178 -3.73 1.65 -22.39
C ILE A 178 -3.50 0.25 -22.96
N TYR A 179 -2.29 -0.28 -22.75
CA TYR A 179 -1.89 -1.60 -23.19
C TYR A 179 -1.47 -2.44 -21.99
N MET A 180 -1.62 -3.75 -22.09
CA MET A 180 -1.04 -4.71 -21.16
C MET A 180 -0.34 -5.83 -21.94
N ALA A 181 0.94 -6.07 -21.63
CA ALA A 181 1.78 -7.05 -22.33
C ALA A 181 1.75 -6.88 -23.87
N GLY A 182 1.72 -5.62 -24.34
CA GLY A 182 1.66 -5.27 -25.76
C GLY A 182 0.28 -5.43 -26.42
N ARG A 183 -0.77 -5.82 -25.67
CA ARG A 183 -2.16 -5.87 -26.16
C ARG A 183 -2.90 -4.61 -25.74
N HIS A 184 -3.59 -3.96 -26.67
CA HIS A 184 -4.47 -2.83 -26.37
C HIS A 184 -5.63 -3.32 -25.49
N LEU A 185 -5.93 -2.57 -24.43
CA LEU A 185 -7.03 -2.84 -23.50
C LEU A 185 -8.19 -1.88 -23.70
N CYS A 186 -7.93 -0.58 -23.60
CA CYS A 186 -8.93 0.47 -23.74
C CYS A 186 -8.27 1.83 -24.03
N SER A 187 -9.09 2.83 -24.34
CA SER A 187 -8.64 4.21 -24.55
C SER A 187 -9.45 5.17 -23.68
N ARG A 188 -8.77 5.94 -22.83
CA ARG A 188 -9.42 6.75 -21.79
C ARG A 188 -8.96 8.21 -21.86
N ARG A 189 -9.86 9.16 -21.68
CA ARG A 189 -9.50 10.58 -21.48
C ARG A 189 -9.11 10.84 -20.03
N TYR A 190 -8.32 11.88 -19.79
CA TYR A 190 -7.82 12.21 -18.44
C TYR A 190 -8.93 12.31 -17.35
N ARG A 191 -10.13 12.80 -17.70
CA ARG A 191 -11.24 12.90 -16.73
C ARG A 191 -11.67 11.53 -16.19
N GLU A 192 -11.57 10.47 -17.00
CA GLU A 192 -11.90 9.11 -16.57
C GLU A 192 -10.88 8.58 -15.56
N PHE A 193 -9.58 8.84 -15.76
CA PHE A 193 -8.55 8.56 -14.75
C PHE A 193 -8.77 9.32 -13.44
N ALA A 194 -9.23 10.57 -13.53
CA ALA A 194 -9.57 11.36 -12.34
C ALA A 194 -10.76 10.76 -11.57
N ASN A 195 -11.76 10.25 -12.28
CA ASN A 195 -12.91 9.56 -11.68
C ASN A 195 -12.49 8.21 -11.06
N LEU A 196 -11.69 7.42 -11.77
CA LEU A 196 -11.09 6.19 -11.25
C LEU A 196 -10.39 6.45 -9.91
N ASN A 197 -9.52 7.46 -9.86
CA ASN A 197 -8.80 7.82 -8.64
C ASN A 197 -9.72 8.26 -7.48
N ILE A 198 -10.86 8.90 -7.77
CA ILE A 198 -11.85 9.23 -6.74
C ILE A 198 -12.52 7.96 -6.21
N ASN A 199 -12.91 7.05 -7.09
CA ASN A 199 -13.58 5.80 -6.71
C ASN A 199 -12.65 4.89 -5.92
N LEU A 200 -11.40 4.74 -6.36
CA LEU A 200 -10.39 3.98 -5.63
C LEU A 200 -10.07 4.59 -4.25
N LYS A 201 -10.05 5.92 -4.12
CA LYS A 201 -9.86 6.58 -2.81
C LYS A 201 -11.03 6.37 -1.85
N LYS A 202 -12.24 6.18 -2.37
CA LYS A 202 -13.40 5.82 -1.55
C LYS A 202 -13.32 4.37 -1.08
N GLU A 203 -12.89 3.49 -1.98
CA GLU A 203 -12.77 2.05 -1.71
C GLU A 203 -11.60 1.74 -0.77
N PHE A 204 -10.50 2.50 -0.88
CA PHE A 204 -9.29 2.32 -0.11
C PHE A 204 -8.91 3.59 0.65
N PRO A 205 -9.68 4.00 1.68
CA PRO A 205 -9.44 5.26 2.41
C PRO A 205 -8.08 5.30 3.11
N ASP A 206 -7.57 4.14 3.52
CA ASP A 206 -6.27 4.00 4.22
C ASP A 206 -5.09 3.77 3.25
N PHE A 207 -5.33 3.71 1.94
CA PHE A 207 -4.28 3.52 0.94
C PHE A 207 -3.68 4.86 0.49
N ASN A 208 -2.36 4.96 0.55
CA ASN A 208 -1.66 6.17 0.12
C ASN A 208 -1.48 6.20 -1.41
N PHE A 209 -2.48 6.71 -2.12
CA PHE A 209 -2.46 6.82 -3.58
C PHE A 209 -1.36 7.76 -4.11
N PRO A 210 -0.67 7.41 -5.20
CA PRO A 210 0.22 8.33 -5.90
C PRO A 210 -0.53 9.59 -6.36
N LYS A 211 0.18 10.71 -6.46
CA LYS A 211 -0.42 11.95 -6.97
C LYS A 211 -0.74 11.81 -8.46
N LEU A 212 -2.02 11.82 -8.80
CA LEU A 212 -2.48 11.91 -10.18
C LEU A 212 -1.98 13.25 -10.79
N PRO A 213 -1.50 13.28 -12.05
CA PRO A 213 -1.13 14.53 -12.72
C PRO A 213 -2.27 15.54 -12.65
N GLY A 214 -2.01 16.78 -12.21
CA GLY A 214 -3.08 17.75 -11.90
C GLY A 214 -3.94 18.18 -13.10
N LYS A 215 -5.16 18.66 -12.80
CA LYS A 215 -6.01 19.37 -13.76
C LYS A 215 -5.33 20.70 -14.11
N TRP A 216 -5.21 21.01 -15.40
CA TRP A 216 -4.61 22.24 -15.88
C TRP A 216 -5.69 23.08 -16.57
N PRO A 217 -5.83 24.39 -16.27
CA PRO A 217 -6.97 25.19 -16.71
C PRO A 217 -6.88 25.67 -18.17
N PHE A 218 -5.81 25.34 -18.89
CA PHE A 218 -5.67 25.65 -20.32
C PHE A 218 -5.36 24.38 -21.13
N THR A 219 -5.33 24.50 -22.46
CA THR A 219 -4.92 23.43 -23.37
C THR A 219 -3.44 23.09 -23.14
N LEU A 220 -3.15 21.81 -22.90
CA LEU A 220 -1.78 21.35 -22.62
C LEU A 220 -0.92 21.35 -23.88
N SER A 221 0.34 21.72 -23.75
CA SER A 221 1.35 21.49 -24.79
C SER A 221 1.66 19.99 -24.92
N ASP A 222 2.25 19.57 -26.04
CA ASP A 222 2.65 18.18 -26.27
C ASP A 222 3.61 17.66 -25.18
N GLN A 223 4.54 18.51 -24.71
CA GLN A 223 5.44 18.16 -23.61
C GLN A 223 4.67 17.90 -22.30
N GLN A 224 3.62 18.67 -22.03
CA GLN A 224 2.78 18.48 -20.85
C GLN A 224 1.85 17.27 -20.98
N LEU A 225 1.40 16.94 -22.20
CA LEU A 225 0.63 15.74 -22.49
C LEU A 225 1.46 14.47 -22.31
N ASP A 226 2.71 14.47 -22.78
CA ASP A 226 3.63 13.35 -22.58
C ASP A 226 4.04 13.19 -21.10
N ALA A 227 4.26 14.30 -20.37
CA ALA A 227 4.46 14.24 -18.92
C ALA A 227 3.25 13.66 -18.18
N ARG A 228 2.03 14.04 -18.61
CA ARG A 228 0.79 13.47 -18.07
C ARG A 228 0.67 11.99 -18.43
N ARG A 229 0.96 11.58 -19.67
CA ARG A 229 0.95 10.17 -20.12
C ARG A 229 1.84 9.30 -19.22
N ARG A 230 3.10 9.70 -19.01
CA ARG A 230 4.03 9.00 -18.09
C ARG A 230 3.49 8.93 -16.66
N GLY A 231 2.91 10.01 -16.15
CA GLY A 231 2.33 10.01 -14.80
C GLY A 231 1.11 9.11 -14.66
N LEU A 232 0.28 8.99 -15.71
CA LEU A 232 -0.85 8.06 -15.74
C LEU A 232 -0.37 6.60 -15.82
N GLU A 233 0.67 6.31 -16.61
CA GLU A 233 1.28 4.98 -16.70
C GLU A 233 1.80 4.52 -15.33
N GLN A 234 2.62 5.35 -14.67
CA GLN A 234 3.13 5.08 -13.31
C GLN A 234 2.02 4.89 -12.27
N TYR A 235 0.88 5.55 -12.44
CA TYR A 235 -0.27 5.40 -11.56
C TYR A 235 -0.93 4.02 -11.71
N LEU A 236 -1.06 3.51 -12.94
CA LEU A 236 -1.68 2.21 -13.22
C LEU A 236 -0.76 1.01 -12.94
N GLU A 237 0.56 1.18 -12.91
CA GLU A 237 1.53 0.11 -12.63
C GLU A 237 1.40 -0.50 -11.21
N LYS A 238 0.60 0.11 -10.32
CA LYS A 238 0.41 -0.36 -8.94
C LYS A 238 -0.55 -1.54 -8.86
N ARG A 239 0.03 -2.73 -8.64
CA ARG A 239 -0.68 -4.02 -8.55
C ARG A 239 -1.82 -4.07 -7.52
N VAL A 240 -1.71 -3.35 -6.40
CA VAL A 240 -2.76 -3.29 -5.36
C VAL A 240 -4.11 -2.83 -5.91
N ILE A 241 -4.08 -2.05 -7.00
CA ILE A 241 -5.28 -1.49 -7.63
C ILE A 241 -5.84 -2.43 -8.70
N ALA A 242 -5.01 -3.26 -9.35
CA ALA A 242 -5.40 -4.02 -10.54
C ALA A 242 -6.25 -5.26 -10.27
N GLU A 243 -6.19 -5.81 -9.06
CA GLU A 243 -7.03 -6.95 -8.70
C GLU A 243 -8.43 -6.49 -8.19
N ASN A 244 -8.67 -5.16 -8.12
CA ASN A 244 -9.95 -4.59 -7.73
C ASN A 244 -10.93 -4.45 -8.92
N GLU A 245 -12.22 -4.70 -8.67
CA GLU A 245 -13.30 -4.65 -9.66
C GLU A 245 -13.39 -3.30 -10.38
N ILE A 246 -13.19 -2.18 -9.67
CA ILE A 246 -13.23 -0.82 -10.24
C ILE A 246 -12.14 -0.63 -11.31
N MET A 247 -10.96 -1.22 -11.08
CA MET A 247 -9.85 -1.13 -12.02
C MET A 247 -10.05 -2.07 -13.21
N GLN A 248 -10.59 -3.26 -12.97
CA GLN A 248 -10.97 -4.17 -14.06
C GLN A 248 -12.00 -3.53 -14.97
N GLU A 249 -13.05 -2.93 -14.41
CA GLU A 249 -14.07 -2.18 -15.14
C GLU A 249 -13.47 -1.04 -15.97
N PHE A 250 -12.52 -0.29 -15.39
CA PHE A 250 -11.84 0.79 -16.10
C PHE A 250 -10.96 0.30 -17.27
N LEU A 251 -10.29 -0.85 -17.08
CA LEU A 251 -9.41 -1.49 -18.06
C LEU A 251 -10.17 -2.30 -19.13
N THR A 252 -11.44 -2.64 -18.89
CA THR A 252 -12.33 -3.22 -19.89
C THR A 252 -13.08 -2.12 -20.64
N ASP A 253 -13.19 -2.23 -21.96
CA ASP A 253 -14.01 -1.31 -22.75
C ASP A 253 -15.49 -1.49 -22.37
N MET A 254 -16.11 -0.43 -21.86
CA MET A 254 -17.57 -0.34 -21.62
C MET A 254 -18.35 0.05 -22.88
N ASP A 255 -17.67 0.21 -24.03
CA ASP A 255 -18.27 0.69 -25.28
C ASP A 255 -18.92 -0.42 -26.14
N ASP A 256 -18.96 -1.68 -25.69
CA ASP A 256 -19.61 -2.76 -26.44
C ASP A 256 -21.12 -2.94 -26.15
N GLU A 257 -21.68 -2.29 -25.12
CA GLU A 257 -23.11 -2.43 -24.80
C GLU A 257 -24.03 -1.37 -25.42
N ASN A 258 -23.52 -0.34 -26.10
CA ASN A 258 -24.39 0.63 -26.75
C ASN A 258 -23.87 1.12 -28.11
N GLY A 259 -23.82 0.21 -29.08
CA GLY A 259 -23.86 0.58 -30.50
C GLY A 259 -22.83 -0.07 -31.41
N GLY A 260 -22.93 -1.38 -31.61
CA GLY A 260 -22.69 -2.05 -32.89
C GLY A 260 -21.32 -1.86 -33.55
N GLY A 261 -20.34 -2.68 -33.18
CA GLY A 261 -19.16 -2.90 -34.01
C GLY A 261 -18.24 -3.96 -33.43
N SER A 262 -18.33 -5.20 -33.92
CA SER A 262 -17.45 -6.30 -33.56
C SER A 262 -15.97 -5.88 -33.59
N PRO A 263 -15.10 -6.43 -32.69
CA PRO A 263 -13.72 -6.01 -32.59
C PRO A 263 -13.01 -6.12 -33.94
N ALA A 264 -12.39 -5.02 -34.36
CA ALA A 264 -11.57 -4.99 -35.56
C ALA A 264 -10.22 -5.67 -35.26
N VAL A 265 -9.78 -6.54 -36.15
CA VAL A 265 -8.47 -7.18 -36.10
C VAL A 265 -7.57 -6.58 -37.16
N ASP A 266 -6.35 -6.22 -36.77
CA ASP A 266 -5.32 -5.75 -37.69
C ASP A 266 -4.63 -6.95 -38.34
N LEU A 267 -4.87 -7.11 -39.65
CA LEU A 267 -4.24 -8.14 -40.48
C LEU A 267 -3.02 -7.53 -41.17
N LYS A 268 -1.84 -8.04 -40.80
CA LYS A 268 -0.56 -7.66 -41.38
C LYS A 268 -0.29 -8.53 -42.60
N ILE A 269 -0.38 -7.96 -43.80
CA ILE A 269 -0.22 -8.66 -45.08
C ILE A 269 1.12 -8.27 -45.71
N LEU A 270 1.98 -9.26 -45.94
CA LEU A 270 3.23 -9.10 -46.67
C LEU A 270 2.95 -9.16 -48.18
N LEU A 271 3.28 -8.10 -48.90
CA LEU A 271 3.12 -8.02 -50.35
C LEU A 271 4.33 -8.67 -51.07
N PRO A 272 4.19 -9.03 -52.36
CA PRO A 272 5.27 -9.66 -53.13
C PRO A 272 6.53 -8.81 -53.29
N ASP A 273 6.44 -7.49 -53.10
CA ASP A 273 7.58 -6.56 -53.10
C ASP A 273 8.27 -6.46 -51.72
N HIS A 274 7.93 -7.36 -50.79
CA HIS A 274 8.39 -7.39 -49.39
C HIS A 274 7.92 -6.21 -48.53
N SER A 275 7.09 -5.30 -49.05
CA SER A 275 6.43 -4.30 -48.24
C SER A 275 5.30 -4.92 -47.43
N THR A 276 5.01 -4.36 -46.26
CA THR A 276 3.95 -4.87 -45.40
C THR A 276 2.86 -3.83 -45.23
N ILE A 277 1.63 -4.20 -45.56
CA ILE A 277 0.44 -3.39 -45.33
C ILE A 277 -0.33 -3.92 -44.12
N ILE A 278 -0.87 -3.03 -43.31
CA ILE A 278 -1.74 -3.39 -42.18
C ILE A 278 -3.15 -3.01 -42.59
N VAL A 279 -4.04 -4.00 -42.63
CA VAL A 279 -5.45 -3.82 -42.98
C VAL A 279 -6.29 -4.04 -41.74
N ASN A 280 -7.04 -3.03 -41.34
CA ASN A 280 -8.01 -3.14 -40.25
C ASN A 280 -9.27 -3.84 -40.77
N VAL A 281 -9.55 -5.05 -40.29
CA VAL A 281 -10.68 -5.86 -40.75
C VAL A 281 -11.67 -6.08 -39.61
N ARG A 282 -12.94 -5.76 -39.86
CA ARG A 282 -14.03 -6.00 -38.91
C ARG A 282 -14.73 -7.31 -39.25
N LYS A 283 -14.98 -8.15 -38.24
CA LYS A 283 -15.75 -9.39 -38.42
C LYS A 283 -17.23 -9.04 -38.64
N GLN A 284 -17.74 -9.22 -39.86
CA GLN A 284 -19.15 -9.02 -40.17
C GLN A 284 -19.93 -10.31 -39.87
N HIS A 285 -20.83 -10.29 -38.90
CA HIS A 285 -21.75 -11.41 -38.66
C HIS A 285 -22.84 -11.44 -39.76
N TYR A 286 -22.78 -12.42 -40.66
CA TYR A 286 -23.88 -12.71 -41.58
C TYR A 286 -25.08 -13.24 -40.78
N ARG A 287 -26.13 -12.43 -40.62
CA ARG A 287 -27.47 -12.94 -40.25
C ARG A 287 -28.20 -13.29 -41.54
N GLY A 288 -28.21 -14.58 -41.89
CA GLY A 288 -29.14 -15.09 -42.90
C GLY A 288 -30.56 -15.05 -42.37
N SER A 289 -31.41 -14.18 -42.92
CA SER A 289 -32.85 -14.21 -42.68
C SER A 289 -33.47 -15.31 -43.55
N LEU A 290 -33.92 -16.40 -42.93
CA LEU A 290 -34.89 -17.30 -43.54
C LEU A 290 -36.26 -16.64 -43.43
N SER A 291 -36.73 -16.04 -44.52
CA SER A 291 -38.13 -15.64 -44.67
C SER A 291 -38.99 -16.89 -44.81
N GLY A 292 -39.71 -17.25 -43.76
CA GLY A 292 -40.83 -18.18 -43.84
C GLY A 292 -42.02 -17.48 -44.50
N CYS A 293 -42.52 -18.08 -45.58
CA CYS A 293 -43.74 -17.69 -46.27
C CYS A 293 -44.94 -18.27 -45.50
N ASP A 294 -45.95 -17.44 -45.25
CA ASP A 294 -47.35 -17.88 -45.10
C ASP A 294 -48.09 -17.60 -46.40
#